data_AF-A0A956PN37-F1
#
_entry.id   AF-A0A956PN37-F1
#
_cell.length_a   1.000
_cell.length_b   1.000
_cell.length_c   1.000
_cell.angle_alpha   90.00
_cell.angle_beta   90.00
_cell.angle_gamma   90.00
#
_symmetry.space_group_name_H-M   'P 1'
#
loop_
_entity.id
_entity.type
_entity.pdbx_description
1 polymer ?
#
loop_
_entity_poly.entity_id
_entity_poly.type
_entity_poly.pdbx_seq_one_letter_code
_entity_poly.pdbx_strand_id
1 'polypeptide(L)' 'MSSSFELTPRTPSRLELLNCPGCDTPQEAGKLSLNEETVCSKCGVTLLLVRIDGVLMFLRDGWT' A
#
# COMPACT_ATOMS: atom_id res chain seq x y z
N MET A 1 13.66 -31.18 -26.88
CA MET A 1 12.33 -31.12 -26.24
C MET A 1 12.55 -30.56 -24.85
N SER A 2 12.78 -29.25 -24.73
CA SER A 2 11.81 -28.13 -24.76
C SER A 2 11.08 -27.96 -23.44
N SER A 3 11.49 -26.89 -22.74
CA SER A 3 10.73 -26.06 -21.81
C SER A 3 10.32 -26.65 -20.46
N SER A 4 11.24 -26.57 -19.49
CA SER A 4 10.86 -26.35 -18.10
C SER A 4 10.26 -24.95 -17.97
N PHE A 5 8.94 -24.84 -17.99
CA PHE A 5 8.24 -23.66 -17.52
C PHE A 5 8.39 -23.62 -15.99
N GLU A 6 9.43 -22.95 -15.50
CA GLU A 6 9.49 -22.56 -14.09
C GLU A 6 8.43 -21.48 -13.86
N LEU A 7 7.22 -21.93 -13.52
CA LEU A 7 6.17 -21.11 -12.93
C LEU A 7 6.70 -20.57 -11.61
N THR A 8 7.27 -19.37 -11.63
CA THR A 8 7.56 -18.61 -10.42
C THR A 8 6.27 -18.56 -9.60
N PRO A 9 6.26 -19.03 -8.34
CA PRO A 9 5.10 -18.84 -7.49
C PRO A 9 4.94 -17.33 -7.35
N ARG A 10 3.89 -16.76 -7.94
CA ARG A 10 3.45 -15.41 -7.59
C ARG A 10 3.06 -15.51 -6.13
N THR A 11 4.00 -15.22 -5.23
CA THR A 11 3.73 -15.03 -3.80
C THR A 11 2.48 -14.18 -3.70
N PRO A 12 1.45 -14.59 -2.95
CA PRO A 12 0.27 -13.77 -2.76
C PRO A 12 0.79 -12.45 -2.19
N SER A 13 0.69 -11.37 -2.96
CA SER A 13 1.03 -10.03 -2.49
C SER A 13 0.26 -9.84 -1.20
N ARG A 14 0.98 -9.90 -0.07
CA ARG A 14 0.39 -9.84 1.26
C ARG A 14 -0.40 -8.55 1.29
N LEU A 15 -1.72 -8.67 1.40
CA LEU A 15 -2.60 -7.52 1.56
C LEU A 15 -2.25 -6.87 2.90
N GLU A 16 -1.34 -5.91 2.85
CA GLU A 16 -1.06 -5.02 3.98
C GLU A 16 -2.17 -3.98 4.00
N LEU A 17 -3.00 -4.02 5.03
CA LEU A 17 -4.05 -3.05 5.27
C LEU A 17 -3.55 -2.06 6.31
N LEU A 18 -3.59 -0.78 5.97
CA LEU A 18 -3.23 0.32 6.86
C LEU A 18 -4.42 1.24 7.00
N ASN A 19 -4.60 1.83 8.18
CA ASN A 19 -5.70 2.75 8.41
C ASN A 19 -5.39 4.12 7.78
N CYS A 20 -6.39 4.70 7.12
CA CYS A 20 -6.33 6.05 6.60
C CYS A 20 -6.34 7.06 7.76
N PRO A 21 -5.31 7.92 7.91
CA PRO A 21 -5.26 8.97 8.95
C PRO A 21 -6.36 10.05 8.85
N GLY A 22 -7.16 10.09 7.77
CA GLY A 22 -8.24 11.06 7.61
C GLY A 22 -9.62 10.58 8.08
N CYS A 23 -9.87 9.27 8.07
CA CYS A 23 -11.19 8.71 8.38
C CYS A 23 -11.15 7.34 9.07
N ASP A 24 -9.97 6.88 9.52
CA ASP A 24 -9.72 5.61 10.21
C ASP A 24 -10.20 4.36 9.46
N THR A 25 -10.46 4.47 8.15
CA THR A 25 -10.88 3.32 7.35
C THR A 25 -9.67 2.54 6.84
N PRO A 26 -9.73 1.20 6.83
CA PRO A 26 -8.66 0.38 6.31
C PRO A 26 -8.52 0.57 4.79
N GLN A 27 -7.28 0.75 4.33
CA GLN A 27 -6.90 0.95 2.94
C GLN A 27 -5.81 -0.06 2.55
N GLU A 28 -5.89 -0.61 1.34
CA GLU A 28 -4.90 -1.56 0.82
C GLU A 28 -3.58 -0.85 0.49
N ALA A 29 -2.52 -1.19 1.23
CA ALA A 29 -1.15 -0.77 0.98
C ALA A 29 -0.34 -1.81 0.20
N GLY A 30 -0.74 -3.09 0.20
CA GLY A 30 0.00 -4.17 -0.45
C GLY A 30 0.14 -4.07 -1.99
N LYS A 31 -0.52 -3.11 -2.63
CA LYS A 31 -0.39 -2.78 -4.07
C LYS A 31 0.45 -1.53 -4.32
N LEU A 32 0.75 -0.76 -3.28
CA LEU A 32 1.47 0.50 -3.37
C LEU A 32 2.95 0.28 -3.11
N SER A 33 3.78 1.02 -3.83
CA SER A 33 5.21 1.08 -3.61
C SER A 33 5.51 2.05 -2.46
N LEU A 34 6.70 1.92 -1.87
CA LEU A 34 7.15 2.87 -0.86
C LEU A 34 7.28 4.28 -1.48
N ASN A 35 6.78 5.29 -0.77
CA ASN A 35 6.67 6.69 -1.22
C ASN A 35 5.70 6.88 -2.40
N GLU A 36 4.80 5.92 -2.62
CA GLU A 36 3.71 6.08 -3.59
C GLU A 36 2.52 6.78 -2.94
N GLU A 37 1.95 7.72 -3.66
CA GLU A 37 0.73 8.42 -3.27
C GLU A 37 -0.50 7.63 -3.73
N THR A 38 -1.51 7.60 -2.88
CA THR A 38 -2.82 7.03 -3.17
C THR A 38 -3.90 7.95 -2.64
N VAL A 39 -5.13 7.78 -3.12
CA VAL A 39 -6.27 8.53 -2.62
C VAL A 39 -7.17 7.57 -1.83
N CYS A 40 -7.51 7.95 -0.60
CA CYS A 40 -8.46 7.17 0.17
C CYS A 40 -9.82 7.16 -0.51
N SER A 41 -10.35 5.98 -0.84
CA SER A 41 -11.62 5.86 -1.55
C SER A 41 -12.84 6.23 -0.71
N LYS A 42 -12.66 6.50 0.60
CA LYS A 42 -13.73 6.83 1.54
C LYS A 42 -13.84 8.33 1.80
N CYS A 43 -12.73 9.00 2.08
CA CYS A 43 -12.71 10.43 2.39
C CYS A 43 -12.05 11.29 1.32
N GLY A 44 -11.47 10.70 0.27
CA GLY A 44 -10.84 11.43 -0.83
C GLY A 44 -9.52 12.11 -0.47
N VAL A 45 -8.97 11.86 0.72
CA VAL A 45 -7.68 12.45 1.11
C VAL A 45 -6.52 11.74 0.41
N THR A 46 -5.51 12.52 0.04
CA THR A 46 -4.24 11.99 -0.46
C THR A 46 -3.44 11.39 0.69
N LEU A 47 -2.98 10.17 0.48
CA LEU A 47 -2.21 9.37 1.41
C LEU A 47 -0.88 9.01 0.76
N LEU A 48 0.21 9.20 1.48
CA LEU A 48 1.55 8.76 1.07
C LEU A 48 1.91 7.52 1.87
N LEU A 49 2.24 6.42 1.18
CA LEU A 49 2.74 5.23 1.85
C LEU A 49 4.20 5.43 2.23
N VAL A 50 4.50 5.45 3.53
CA VAL A 50 5.88 5.59 4.02
C VAL A 50 6.24 4.47 4.97
N ARG A 51 7.54 4.30 5.19
CA ARG A 51 8.08 3.38 6.19
C ARG A 51 8.99 4.14 7.13
N ILE A 52 8.58 4.28 8.38
CA ILE A 52 9.34 4.98 9.43
C ILE A 52 9.70 3.94 10.48
N ASP A 53 10.99 3.83 10.82
CA ASP A 53 11.52 2.85 11.78
C ASP A 53 11.09 1.39 11.51
N GLY A 54 10.93 1.05 10.22
CA GLY A 54 10.50 -0.28 9.79
C GLY A 54 8.98 -0.51 9.78
N VAL A 55 8.19 0.45 10.29
CA VAL A 55 6.73 0.42 10.32
C VAL A 55 6.16 1.10 9.08
N LEU A 56 5.37 0.37 8.30
CA LEU A 56 4.60 0.91 7.19
C LEU A 56 3.38 1.68 7.71
N MET A 57 3.19 2.90 7.22
CA MET A 57 2.06 3.75 7.61
C MET A 57 1.66 4.68 6.46
N PHE A 58 0.40 5.12 6.46
CA PHE A 58 -0.06 6.19 5.59
C PHE A 58 0.13 7.54 6.28
N LEU A 59 0.81 8.46 5.60
CA LEU A 59 0.81 9.88 5.94
C LEU A 59 -0.25 10.60 5.12
N ARG A 60 -0.98 11.53 5.74
CA ARG A 60 -1.89 12.42 5.01
C ARG A 60 -1.10 13.58 4.45
N ASP A 61 -1.14 13.77 3.13
CA ASP A 61 -0.64 15.01 2.52
C ASP A 61 -1.71 16.10 2.70
N GLY A 62 -1.33 17.25 3.29
CA GLY A 62 -2.25 18.37 3.53
C GLY A 62 -2.54 18.72 4.99
N TRP A 63 -1.51 18.93 5.81
CA TRP A 63 -1.64 19.74 7.03
C TRP A 63 -1.45 21.21 6.64
N THR A 64 -2.55 21.88 6.23
CA THR A 64 -2.60 23.35 6.11
C THR A 64 -3.56 23.92 7.13
#